data_AF-A0A6P0WQ43-F1
#
_entry.id   AF-A0A6P0WQ43-F1
#
_cell.length_a   1.000
_cell.length_b   1.000
_cell.length_c   1.000
_cell.angle_alpha   90.00
_cell.angle_beta   90.00
_cell.angle_gamma   90.00
#
_symmetry.space_group_name_H-M   'P 1'
#
loop_
_entity.id
_entity.type
_entity.pdbx_description
1 polymer ?
#
loop_
_entity_poly.entity_id
_entity_poly.type
_entity_poly.pdbx_seq_one_letter_code
_entity_poly.pdbx_strand_id
1 'polypeptide(L)'
;MLVELAEIETALLSITEVEQAYVLAHQNLLVAYVVVAGVWQPKQLHSQIQQELPPNMMPAAYVPMSSLPLTDKGKVDEVALGRFPVIDDNVVQQWEAKLKAVPEIEQVAVVVQQKTLKLPPLHLSDLLPSEPVKLPNHGATPVVEKSSPTTELQTQSTSVKQAISEGEPIKWPPNAPTTLAQALERAAQEHGDTSLIYIQSDGEVITQTYSELWVEAQRILGGLRQLGLKPQDKVIFQLESNQDFISAFWGCVLGGFVPVPITVATSYQTNNAVWKHY
;
A
#
# COMPACT_ATOMS: atom_id res chain seq x y z
N MET A 1 -3.03 -42.74 -15.86
CA MET A 1 -4.13 -41.86 -15.41
C MET A 1 -3.82 -40.50 -16.02
N LEU A 2 -4.64 -40.04 -16.97
CA LEU A 2 -4.43 -38.76 -17.64
C LEU A 2 -4.76 -37.66 -16.62
N VAL A 3 -3.80 -36.79 -16.31
CA VAL A 3 -4.03 -35.61 -15.48
C VAL A 3 -4.64 -34.54 -16.38
N GLU A 4 -5.85 -34.07 -16.04
CA GLU A 4 -6.50 -32.99 -16.79
C GLU A 4 -6.05 -31.64 -16.21
N LEU A 5 -5.16 -30.94 -16.92
CA LEU A 5 -4.63 -29.64 -16.49
C LEU A 5 -5.73 -28.59 -16.27
N ALA A 6 -6.78 -28.65 -17.10
CA ALA A 6 -7.93 -27.75 -17.01
C ALA A 6 -8.74 -27.92 -15.71
N GLU A 7 -8.76 -29.13 -15.14
CA GLU A 7 -9.43 -29.39 -13.85
C GLU A 7 -8.66 -28.69 -12.71
N ILE A 8 -7.33 -28.75 -12.76
CA ILE A 8 -6.44 -28.06 -11.81
C ILE A 8 -6.58 -26.55 -11.93
N GLU A 9 -6.65 -26.02 -13.15
CA GLU A 9 -6.88 -24.58 -13.40
C GLU A 9 -8.24 -24.13 -12.85
N THR A 10 -9.28 -24.93 -13.02
CA THR A 10 -10.61 -24.61 -12.52
C THR A 10 -10.64 -24.60 -10.99
N ALA A 11 -9.99 -25.57 -10.35
CA ALA A 11 -9.82 -25.61 -8.89
C ALA A 11 -8.92 -24.47 -8.36
N LEU A 12 -7.99 -23.96 -9.17
CA LEU A 12 -7.23 -22.76 -8.81
C LEU A 12 -8.08 -21.48 -8.88
N LEU A 13 -8.96 -21.39 -9.87
CA LEU A 13 -9.86 -20.25 -10.09
C LEU A 13 -11.06 -20.22 -9.13
N SER A 14 -11.37 -21.32 -8.43
CA SER A 14 -12.39 -21.36 -7.38
C SER A 14 -11.99 -20.53 -6.14
N ILE A 15 -10.68 -20.31 -5.97
CA ILE A 15 -10.11 -19.55 -4.86
C ILE A 15 -10.26 -18.06 -5.14
N THR A 16 -11.00 -17.36 -4.28
CA THR A 16 -11.32 -15.92 -4.42
C THR A 16 -10.10 -15.00 -4.60
N GLU A 17 -8.93 -15.42 -4.12
CA GLU A 17 -7.69 -14.66 -4.18
C GLU A 17 -6.97 -14.77 -5.53
N VAL A 18 -7.34 -15.76 -6.36
CA VAL A 18 -6.73 -16.05 -7.66
C VAL A 18 -7.58 -15.47 -8.78
N GLU A 19 -7.02 -14.52 -9.53
CA GLU A 19 -7.70 -13.89 -10.67
C GLU A 19 -7.51 -14.68 -11.96
N GLN A 20 -6.33 -15.26 -12.15
CA GLN A 20 -5.97 -16.06 -13.31
C GLN A 20 -5.07 -17.21 -12.88
N ALA A 21 -5.25 -18.38 -13.47
CA ALA A 21 -4.41 -19.54 -13.26
C ALA A 21 -4.16 -20.27 -14.56
N TYR A 22 -2.94 -20.77 -14.73
CA TYR A 22 -2.57 -21.61 -15.85
C TYR A 22 -1.58 -22.69 -15.40
N VAL A 23 -1.79 -23.94 -15.79
CA VAL A 23 -0.99 -25.07 -15.32
C VAL A 23 -0.23 -25.69 -16.47
N LEU A 24 1.09 -25.81 -16.31
CA LEU A 24 1.97 -26.42 -17.30
C LEU A 24 2.73 -27.60 -16.67
N ALA A 25 2.91 -28.64 -17.48
CA ALA A 25 3.82 -29.72 -17.16
C ALA A 25 5.25 -29.31 -17.55
N HIS A 26 6.12 -29.10 -16.57
CA HIS A 26 7.53 -28.81 -16.76
C HIS A 26 8.37 -29.96 -16.20
N GLN A 27 9.13 -30.67 -17.06
CA GLN A 27 10.03 -31.77 -16.64
C GLN A 27 9.37 -32.81 -15.72
N ASN A 28 8.15 -33.28 -16.07
CA ASN A 28 7.30 -34.19 -15.28
C ASN A 28 6.74 -33.63 -13.95
N LEU A 29 6.87 -32.34 -13.70
CA LEU A 29 6.24 -31.66 -12.56
C LEU A 29 5.11 -30.75 -13.05
N LEU A 30 4.02 -30.69 -12.29
CA LEU A 30 2.93 -29.74 -12.53
C LEU A 30 3.30 -28.40 -11.89
N VAL A 31 3.37 -27.35 -12.70
CA VAL A 31 3.68 -25.99 -12.26
C VAL A 31 2.47 -25.11 -12.51
N ALA A 32 1.96 -24.49 -11.45
CA ALA A 32 0.83 -23.56 -11.51
C ALA A 32 1.33 -22.11 -11.55
N TYR A 33 1.02 -21.40 -12.61
CA TYR A 33 1.26 -19.96 -12.76
C TYR A 33 -0.01 -19.23 -12.37
N VAL A 34 0.08 -18.38 -11.35
CA VAL A 34 -1.11 -17.77 -10.73
C VAL A 34 -0.96 -16.26 -10.61
N VAL A 35 -2.02 -15.54 -10.95
CA VAL A 35 -2.18 -14.10 -10.74
C VAL A 35 -3.09 -13.93 -9.54
N VAL A 36 -2.63 -13.20 -8.53
CA VAL A 36 -3.37 -12.99 -7.27
C VAL A 36 -3.74 -11.52 -7.08
N ALA A 37 -4.96 -11.28 -6.61
CA ALA A 37 -5.51 -9.93 -6.38
C ALA A 37 -4.94 -9.24 -5.12
N GLY A 38 -4.04 -9.91 -4.38
CA GLY A 38 -3.63 -9.48 -3.04
C GLY A 38 -2.30 -10.07 -2.57
N VAL A 39 -2.20 -10.33 -1.26
CA VAL A 39 -0.95 -10.79 -0.64
C VAL A 39 -0.67 -12.24 -1.03
N TRP A 40 0.46 -12.48 -1.68
CA TRP A 40 0.90 -13.83 -2.06
C TRP A 40 1.22 -14.70 -0.84
N GLN A 41 0.38 -15.71 -0.58
CA GLN A 41 0.52 -16.66 0.53
C GLN A 41 0.51 -18.12 0.06
N PRO A 42 1.64 -18.63 -0.47
CA PRO A 42 1.69 -19.95 -1.12
C PRO A 42 1.30 -21.12 -0.21
N LYS A 43 1.53 -21.02 1.10
CA LYS A 43 1.13 -22.05 2.07
C LYS A 43 -0.39 -22.15 2.25
N GLN A 44 -1.09 -21.01 2.24
CA GLN A 44 -2.54 -20.97 2.36
C GLN A 44 -3.18 -21.49 1.07
N LEU A 45 -2.68 -21.03 -0.07
CA LEU A 45 -3.10 -21.49 -1.39
C LEU A 45 -2.95 -23.03 -1.51
N HIS A 46 -1.80 -23.57 -1.14
CA HIS A 46 -1.56 -25.01 -1.18
C HIS A 46 -2.54 -25.79 -0.29
N SER A 47 -2.83 -25.29 0.92
CA SER A 47 -3.76 -25.95 1.85
C SER A 47 -5.21 -25.90 1.36
N GLN A 48 -5.62 -24.85 0.65
CA GLN A 48 -6.96 -24.73 0.08
C GLN A 48 -7.15 -25.70 -1.09
N ILE A 49 -6.19 -25.74 -2.01
CA ILE A 49 -6.23 -26.65 -3.17
C ILE A 49 -6.18 -28.11 -2.74
N GLN A 50 -5.45 -28.43 -1.67
CA GLN A 50 -5.38 -29.80 -1.14
C GLN A 50 -6.75 -30.33 -0.68
N GLN A 51 -7.72 -29.46 -0.38
CA GLN A 51 -9.09 -29.86 -0.04
C GLN A 51 -9.95 -30.12 -1.29
N GLU A 52 -9.58 -29.55 -2.43
CA GLU A 52 -10.34 -29.64 -3.69
C GLU A 52 -9.77 -30.68 -4.66
N LEU A 53 -8.45 -30.87 -4.69
CA LEU A 53 -7.77 -31.78 -5.62
C LEU A 53 -7.14 -32.99 -4.91
N PRO A 54 -7.16 -34.18 -5.55
CA PRO A 54 -6.46 -35.34 -5.03
C PRO A 54 -4.92 -35.16 -5.13
N PRO A 55 -4.13 -35.87 -4.29
CA PRO A 55 -2.68 -35.65 -4.19
C PRO A 55 -1.89 -35.83 -5.49
N ASN A 56 -2.39 -36.65 -6.41
CA ASN A 56 -1.78 -36.93 -7.72
C ASN A 56 -2.00 -35.83 -8.76
N MET A 57 -2.88 -34.87 -8.50
CA MET A 57 -3.17 -33.71 -9.35
C MET A 57 -2.65 -32.41 -8.75
N MET A 58 -1.97 -32.48 -7.61
CA MET A 58 -1.41 -31.31 -6.94
C MET A 58 -0.23 -30.72 -7.72
N PRO A 59 -0.24 -29.40 -7.99
CA PRO A 59 0.94 -28.70 -8.48
C PRO A 59 2.11 -28.84 -7.51
N ALA A 60 3.29 -29.18 -8.05
CA ALA A 60 4.53 -29.26 -7.30
C ALA A 60 5.10 -27.87 -6.96
N ALA A 61 4.79 -26.86 -7.78
CA ALA A 61 5.22 -25.48 -7.58
C ALA A 61 4.14 -24.48 -7.99
N TYR A 62 4.14 -23.34 -7.31
CA TYR A 62 3.27 -22.21 -7.61
C TYR A 62 4.12 -20.97 -7.88
N VAL A 63 3.97 -20.38 -9.05
CA VAL A 63 4.73 -19.22 -9.51
C VAL A 63 3.79 -18.01 -9.55
N PRO A 64 3.96 -17.01 -8.66
CA PRO A 64 3.16 -15.80 -8.69
C PRO A 64 3.54 -14.94 -9.89
N MET A 65 2.53 -14.45 -10.60
CA MET A 65 2.66 -13.65 -11.81
C MET A 65 1.91 -12.33 -11.65
N SER A 66 2.44 -11.25 -12.24
CA SER A 66 1.70 -9.98 -12.36
C SER A 66 0.58 -10.08 -13.40
N SER A 67 0.78 -10.89 -14.43
CA SER A 67 -0.19 -11.22 -15.48
C SER A 67 0.27 -12.46 -16.22
N LEU A 68 -0.66 -13.22 -16.81
CA LEU A 68 -0.29 -14.30 -17.72
C LEU A 68 0.19 -13.72 -19.07
N PRO A 69 1.37 -14.12 -19.57
CA PRO A 69 1.84 -13.69 -20.88
C PRO A 69 0.92 -14.25 -21.96
N LEU A 70 0.53 -13.41 -22.91
CA LEU A 70 -0.34 -13.77 -24.02
C LEU A 70 0.42 -13.68 -25.35
N THR A 71 0.12 -14.59 -26.26
CA THR A 71 0.52 -14.56 -27.67
C THR A 71 -0.21 -13.44 -28.42
N ASP A 72 0.24 -13.10 -29.63
CA ASP A 72 -0.41 -12.11 -30.52
C ASP A 72 -1.89 -12.42 -30.83
N LYS A 73 -2.32 -13.66 -30.58
CA LYS A 73 -3.70 -14.14 -30.76
C LYS A 73 -4.52 -14.12 -29.47
N GLY A 74 -3.99 -13.58 -28.37
CA GLY A 74 -4.66 -13.47 -27.08
C GLY A 74 -4.76 -14.78 -26.28
N LYS A 75 -4.05 -15.84 -26.67
CA LYS A 75 -3.93 -17.08 -25.88
C LYS A 75 -2.70 -17.03 -25.00
N VAL A 76 -2.70 -17.74 -23.87
CA VAL A 76 -1.53 -17.87 -22.99
C VAL A 76 -0.31 -18.37 -23.77
N ASP A 77 0.83 -17.72 -23.60
CA ASP A 77 2.10 -18.10 -24.21
C ASP A 77 2.88 -19.05 -23.28
N GLU A 78 2.74 -20.35 -23.56
CA GLU A 78 3.41 -21.43 -22.82
C GLU A 78 4.95 -21.34 -22.90
N VAL A 79 5.49 -20.83 -24.02
CA VAL A 79 6.94 -20.69 -24.20
C VAL A 79 7.47 -19.56 -23.31
N ALA A 80 6.72 -18.47 -23.20
CA ALA A 80 7.04 -17.39 -22.27
C ALA A 80 6.94 -17.86 -20.81
N LEU A 81 5.89 -18.62 -20.45
CA LEU A 81 5.73 -19.19 -19.11
C LEU A 81 6.86 -20.15 -18.73
N GLY A 82 7.28 -21.02 -19.65
CA GLY A 82 8.36 -21.99 -19.41
C GLY A 82 9.75 -21.37 -19.20
N ARG A 83 9.93 -20.06 -19.44
CA ARG A 83 11.19 -19.34 -19.16
C ARG A 83 11.29 -18.83 -17.72
N PHE A 84 10.19 -18.78 -16.98
CA PHE A 84 10.23 -18.33 -15.59
C PHE A 84 10.93 -19.38 -14.73
N PRO A 85 11.87 -18.97 -13.86
CA PRO A 85 12.60 -19.90 -13.02
C PRO A 85 11.65 -20.55 -12.02
N VAL A 86 11.48 -21.86 -12.15
CA VAL A 86 10.80 -22.69 -11.15
C VAL A 86 11.87 -23.20 -10.20
N ILE A 87 11.77 -22.83 -8.92
CA ILE A 87 12.64 -23.38 -7.89
C ILE A 87 12.11 -24.78 -7.55
N ASP A 88 12.79 -25.81 -8.06
CA ASP A 88 12.46 -27.22 -7.83
C ASP A 88 13.60 -27.96 -7.09
N ASP A 89 13.35 -29.22 -6.73
CA ASP A 89 14.36 -30.08 -6.08
C ASP A 89 15.59 -30.30 -6.98
N ASN A 90 15.46 -30.16 -8.30
CA ASN A 90 16.56 -30.30 -9.25
C ASN A 90 17.55 -29.12 -9.14
N VAL A 91 17.04 -27.89 -9.02
CA VAL A 91 17.86 -26.70 -8.75
C VAL A 91 18.63 -26.89 -7.44
N VAL A 92 17.99 -27.38 -6.38
CA VAL A 92 18.64 -27.68 -5.10
C VAL A 92 19.77 -28.70 -5.28
N GLN A 93 19.51 -29.82 -5.97
CA GLN A 93 20.49 -30.87 -6.26
C GLN A 93 21.67 -30.36 -7.12
N GLN A 94 21.41 -29.51 -8.11
CA GLN A 94 22.45 -28.91 -8.95
C GLN A 94 23.36 -27.97 -8.15
N TRP A 95 22.79 -27.19 -7.24
CA TRP A 95 23.56 -26.34 -6.35
C TRP A 95 24.38 -27.16 -5.35
N GLU A 96 23.82 -28.23 -4.78
CA GLU A 96 24.58 -29.16 -3.92
C GLU A 96 25.74 -29.81 -4.66
N ALA A 97 25.54 -30.27 -5.89
CA ALA A 97 26.58 -30.87 -6.71
C ALA A 97 27.69 -29.87 -7.05
N LYS A 98 27.35 -28.63 -7.39
CA LYS A 98 28.33 -27.55 -7.65
C LYS A 98 29.15 -27.20 -6.40
N LEU A 99 28.50 -27.13 -5.24
CA LEU A 99 29.18 -26.80 -3.98
C LEU A 99 30.07 -27.95 -3.50
N LYS A 100 29.67 -29.22 -3.68
CA LYS A 100 30.52 -30.39 -3.40
C LYS A 100 31.75 -30.50 -4.31
N ALA A 101 31.71 -29.90 -5.50
CA ALA A 101 32.85 -29.87 -6.40
C ALA A 101 33.95 -28.88 -5.96
N VAL A 102 33.71 -28.06 -4.95
CA VAL A 102 34.70 -27.15 -4.37
C VAL A 102 35.57 -27.94 -3.37
N PRO A 103 36.90 -28.04 -3.59
CA PRO A 103 37.77 -28.93 -2.81
C PRO A 103 37.88 -28.59 -1.32
N GLU A 104 37.47 -27.38 -0.92
CA GLU A 104 37.48 -26.90 0.47
C GLU A 104 36.21 -27.28 1.26
N ILE A 105 35.21 -27.91 0.62
CA ILE A 105 33.89 -28.19 1.21
C ILE A 105 33.67 -29.70 1.40
N GLU A 106 33.70 -30.18 2.65
CA GLU A 106 33.46 -31.59 2.99
C GLU A 106 31.98 -32.00 2.99
N GLN A 107 31.08 -31.09 3.37
CA GLN A 107 29.63 -31.35 3.46
C GLN A 107 28.82 -30.14 3.02
N VAL A 108 27.70 -30.40 2.34
CA VAL A 108 26.79 -29.38 1.82
C VAL A 108 25.35 -29.80 2.10
N ALA A 109 24.54 -28.84 2.55
CA ALA A 109 23.09 -28.90 2.51
C ALA A 109 22.57 -27.58 1.91
N VAL A 110 21.72 -27.65 0.89
CA VAL A 110 21.10 -26.45 0.29
C VAL A 110 19.65 -26.35 0.77
N VAL A 111 19.31 -25.22 1.38
CA VAL A 111 17.96 -24.94 1.86
C VAL A 111 17.38 -23.75 1.09
N VAL A 112 16.17 -23.91 0.57
CA VAL A 112 15.43 -22.83 -0.11
C VAL A 112 14.69 -22.02 0.95
N GLN A 113 14.96 -20.71 1.00
CA GLN A 113 14.24 -19.77 1.85
C GLN A 113 13.66 -18.63 1.02
N GLN A 114 12.38 -18.31 1.26
CA GLN A 114 11.76 -17.10 0.70
C GLN A 114 12.39 -15.87 1.34
N LYS A 115 13.00 -15.01 0.50
CA LYS A 115 13.60 -13.74 0.96
C LYS A 115 12.88 -12.58 0.28
N THR A 116 12.23 -11.75 1.08
CA THR A 116 11.75 -10.44 0.61
C THR A 116 12.97 -9.55 0.39
N LEU A 117 13.27 -9.23 -0.87
CA LEU A 117 14.32 -8.28 -1.20
C LEU A 117 13.84 -6.87 -0.83
N LYS A 118 14.37 -6.33 0.27
CA LYS A 118 14.32 -4.88 0.49
C LYS A 118 15.30 -4.26 -0.49
N LEU A 119 14.79 -3.43 -1.39
CA LEU A 119 15.65 -2.60 -2.23
C LEU A 119 16.57 -1.79 -1.29
N PRO A 120 17.90 -1.85 -1.45
CA PRO A 120 18.78 -0.97 -0.70
C PRO A 120 18.43 0.49 -1.03
N PRO A 121 18.60 1.43 -0.08
CA PRO A 121 18.41 2.84 -0.37
C PRO A 121 19.33 3.23 -1.54
N LEU A 122 18.75 3.86 -2.56
CA LEU A 122 19.49 4.33 -3.74
C LEU A 122 20.48 5.40 -3.31
N HIS A 123 21.71 5.31 -3.80
CA HIS A 123 22.67 6.37 -3.57
C HIS A 123 22.33 7.57 -4.46
N LEU A 124 22.55 8.79 -3.99
CA LEU A 124 22.20 10.01 -4.74
C LEU A 124 22.90 10.09 -6.10
N SER A 125 24.08 9.48 -6.24
CA SER A 125 24.79 9.38 -7.53
C SER A 125 24.10 8.48 -8.55
N ASP A 126 23.23 7.58 -8.09
CA ASP A 126 22.47 6.70 -8.98
C ASP A 126 21.24 7.44 -9.53
N LEU A 127 20.85 8.53 -8.87
CA LEU A 127 19.70 9.37 -9.21
C LEU A 127 20.09 10.67 -9.92
N LEU A 128 21.31 11.16 -9.67
CA LEU A 128 21.80 12.41 -10.25
C LEU A 128 22.81 12.13 -11.38
N PRO A 129 22.73 12.86 -12.50
CA PRO A 129 23.77 12.85 -13.51
C PRO A 129 25.14 13.13 -12.87
N SER A 130 26.18 12.42 -13.30
CA SER A 130 27.55 12.61 -12.81
C SER A 130 28.13 14.00 -13.16
N GLU A 131 27.40 14.79 -13.95
CA GLU A 131 27.76 16.16 -14.26
C GLU A 131 27.39 17.10 -13.10
N PRO A 132 28.29 18.00 -12.71
CA PRO A 132 27.98 19.01 -11.71
C PRO A 132 26.87 19.91 -12.25
N VAL A 133 25.66 19.73 -11.73
CA VAL A 133 24.54 20.63 -11.99
C VAL A 133 24.94 22.03 -11.49
N LYS A 134 25.18 22.95 -12.41
CA LYS A 134 25.35 24.37 -12.10
C LYS A 134 24.02 24.91 -11.60
N LEU A 135 23.81 24.85 -10.29
CA LEU A 135 22.70 25.51 -9.62
C LEU A 135 22.84 27.03 -9.82
N PRO A 136 21.78 27.74 -10.21
CA PRO A 136 21.81 29.19 -10.30
C PRO A 136 22.14 29.78 -8.92
N ASN A 137 23.21 30.55 -8.90
CA ASN A 137 23.81 31.11 -7.70
C ASN A 137 22.92 32.26 -7.20
N HIS A 138 21.98 31.99 -6.30
CA HIS A 138 21.27 33.07 -5.59
C HIS A 138 22.17 33.63 -4.49
N GLY A 139 22.99 34.61 -4.89
CA GLY A 139 23.54 35.65 -4.02
C GLY A 139 24.21 35.15 -2.75
N ALA A 140 25.39 34.53 -2.87
CA ALA A 140 26.36 34.48 -1.78
C ALA A 140 27.74 34.88 -2.31
N THR A 141 28.39 35.74 -1.53
CA THR A 141 29.68 36.43 -1.72
C THR A 141 30.82 35.56 -2.28
N PRO A 142 31.82 36.17 -2.96
CA PRO A 142 32.94 35.43 -3.51
C PRO A 142 33.82 34.90 -2.37
N VAL A 143 33.86 33.58 -2.21
CA VAL A 143 34.85 32.94 -1.33
C VAL A 143 36.16 32.88 -2.10
N VAL A 144 37.07 33.76 -1.70
CA VAL A 144 38.47 33.78 -2.10
C VAL A 144 39.09 32.41 -1.80
N GLU A 145 39.69 31.78 -2.81
CA GLU A 145 40.60 30.64 -2.65
C GLU A 145 41.76 31.03 -1.72
N LYS A 146 41.71 30.59 -0.46
CA LYS A 146 42.88 30.58 0.41
C LYS A 146 43.46 29.17 0.41
N SER A 147 44.64 29.09 -0.21
CA SER A 147 45.64 28.03 -0.15
C SER A 147 45.66 27.25 1.17
N SER A 148 45.52 25.93 1.06
CA SER A 148 45.75 24.95 2.12
C SER A 148 47.23 24.93 2.55
N PRO A 149 47.56 24.91 3.85
CA PRO A 149 48.86 24.43 4.28
C PRO A 149 48.80 22.90 4.41
N THR A 150 49.68 22.21 3.68
CA THR A 150 50.09 20.83 3.97
C THR A 150 50.74 20.80 5.35
N THR A 151 50.27 19.95 6.28
CA THR A 151 51.09 19.22 7.28
C THR A 151 50.20 18.24 8.08
N GLU A 152 50.58 16.97 7.98
CA GLU A 152 50.47 15.83 8.93
C GLU A 152 49.11 15.34 9.45
N LEU A 153 48.96 14.01 9.28
CA LEU A 153 47.95 13.16 9.92
C LEU A 153 47.90 13.43 11.43
N GLN A 154 46.79 14.00 11.88
CA GLN A 154 46.26 13.72 13.21
C GLN A 154 44.84 13.19 13.06
N THR A 155 44.66 11.98 13.57
CA THR A 155 43.43 11.23 13.71
C THR A 155 42.44 12.03 14.56
N GLN A 156 41.71 12.94 13.94
CA GLN A 156 40.57 13.61 14.56
C GLN A 156 39.30 12.98 14.01
N SER A 157 38.54 12.41 14.94
CA SER A 157 37.22 11.83 14.73
C SER A 157 36.40 12.68 13.77
N THR A 158 36.11 12.11 12.60
CA THR A 158 35.10 12.62 11.69
C THR A 158 33.76 12.54 12.42
N SER A 159 33.43 13.60 13.16
CA SER A 159 32.06 13.85 13.58
C SER A 159 31.24 14.00 12.31
N VAL A 160 30.57 12.91 11.93
CA VAL A 160 29.63 12.86 10.82
C VAL A 160 28.54 13.87 11.14
N LYS A 161 28.56 15.03 10.49
CA LYS A 161 27.48 16.02 10.61
C LYS A 161 26.20 15.34 10.14
N GLN A 162 25.33 14.98 11.08
CA GLN A 162 24.08 14.29 10.78
C GLN A 162 23.17 15.23 9.97
N ALA A 163 22.58 14.70 8.89
CA ALA A 163 21.56 15.41 8.10
C ALA A 163 20.17 15.31 8.75
N ILE A 164 20.12 15.35 10.08
CA ILE A 164 18.89 15.34 10.86
C ILE A 164 18.61 16.77 11.28
N SER A 165 17.44 17.30 10.93
CA SER A 165 16.92 18.55 11.47
C SER A 165 15.80 18.20 12.44
N GLU A 166 16.11 18.18 13.72
CA GLU A 166 15.10 18.11 14.77
C GLU A 166 14.64 19.54 15.11
N GLY A 167 13.32 19.77 15.03
CA GLY A 167 12.73 20.97 15.59
C GLY A 167 12.70 20.90 17.11
N GLU A 168 12.54 22.05 17.76
CA GLU A 168 12.30 22.09 19.21
C GLU A 168 11.12 21.16 19.60
N PRO A 169 11.21 20.44 20.73
CA PRO A 169 10.11 19.58 21.18
C PRO A 169 8.80 20.35 21.25
N ILE A 170 7.74 19.79 20.64
CA ILE A 170 6.41 20.40 20.65
C ILE A 170 5.92 20.46 22.10
N LYS A 171 5.76 21.68 22.62
CA LYS A 171 5.18 21.93 23.94
C LYS A 171 3.66 22.05 23.81
N TRP A 172 2.96 21.00 24.20
CA TRP A 172 1.50 21.02 24.26
C TRP A 172 1.04 21.80 25.51
N PRO A 173 0.10 22.76 25.39
CA PRO A 173 -0.46 23.41 26.57
C PRO A 173 -1.19 22.38 27.44
N PRO A 174 -1.21 22.54 28.77
CA PRO A 174 -1.82 21.55 29.68
C PRO A 174 -3.32 21.33 29.44
N ASN A 175 -4.00 22.33 28.86
CA ASN A 175 -5.41 22.28 28.50
C ASN A 175 -5.64 22.03 27.00
N ALA A 176 -4.67 21.46 26.28
CA ALA A 176 -4.85 21.11 24.87
C ALA A 176 -6.00 20.09 24.72
N PRO A 177 -6.88 20.25 23.72
CA PRO A 177 -7.89 19.24 23.45
C PRO A 177 -7.22 17.91 23.09
N THR A 178 -7.67 16.83 23.72
CA THR A 178 -7.13 15.47 23.49
C THR A 178 -7.88 14.72 22.40
N THR A 179 -9.05 15.23 22.01
CA THR A 179 -9.89 14.68 20.94
C THR A 179 -10.35 15.79 20.01
N LEU A 180 -10.71 15.42 18.77
CA LEU A 180 -11.29 16.36 17.82
C LEU A 180 -12.60 16.97 18.36
N ALA A 181 -13.45 16.17 19.01
CA ALA A 181 -14.68 16.63 19.63
C ALA A 181 -14.44 17.77 20.63
N GLN A 182 -13.43 17.62 21.51
CA GLN A 182 -13.01 18.67 22.44
C GLN A 182 -12.45 19.89 21.73
N ALA A 183 -11.77 19.71 20.60
CA ALA A 183 -11.24 20.82 19.81
C ALA A 183 -12.37 21.69 19.24
N LEU A 184 -13.44 21.07 18.70
CA LEU A 184 -14.60 21.81 18.21
C LEU A 184 -15.38 22.46 19.36
N GLU A 185 -15.62 21.74 20.46
CA GLU A 185 -16.30 22.29 21.64
C GLU A 185 -15.60 23.55 22.15
N ARG A 186 -14.27 23.47 22.29
CA ARG A 186 -13.45 24.60 22.71
C ARG A 186 -13.49 25.74 21.69
N ALA A 187 -13.41 25.44 20.39
CA ALA A 187 -13.52 26.47 19.35
C ALA A 187 -14.87 27.20 19.39
N ALA A 188 -15.97 26.49 19.62
CA ALA A 188 -17.29 27.08 19.76
C ALA A 188 -17.42 27.93 21.03
N GLN A 189 -16.79 27.53 22.14
CA GLN A 189 -16.83 28.27 23.41
C GLN A 189 -15.91 29.49 23.44
N GLU A 190 -14.67 29.35 22.97
CA GLU A 190 -13.65 30.42 23.05
C GLU A 190 -13.66 31.35 21.83
N HIS A 191 -14.08 30.84 20.67
CA HIS A 191 -14.02 31.52 19.39
C HIS A 191 -15.33 31.39 18.60
N GLY A 192 -16.46 31.31 19.29
CA GLY A 192 -17.77 31.01 18.72
C GLY A 192 -18.17 31.85 17.52
N ASP A 193 -17.84 33.15 17.50
CA ASP A 193 -18.16 34.09 16.42
C ASP A 193 -17.22 33.98 15.19
N THR A 194 -16.14 33.21 15.30
CA THR A 194 -15.22 32.99 14.18
C THR A 194 -15.91 32.14 13.12
N SER A 195 -15.89 32.62 11.88
CA SER A 195 -16.62 32.02 10.77
C SER A 195 -15.74 31.15 9.90
N LEU A 196 -16.26 29.96 9.58
CA LEU A 196 -15.87 29.12 8.46
C LEU A 196 -16.47 29.69 7.20
N ILE A 197 -15.67 29.75 6.13
CA ILE A 197 -16.08 30.27 4.83
C ILE A 197 -16.10 29.12 3.83
N TYR A 198 -17.27 28.84 3.28
CA TYR A 198 -17.50 27.86 2.24
C TYR A 198 -17.65 28.57 0.92
N ILE A 199 -16.84 28.18 -0.07
CA ILE A 199 -16.93 28.69 -1.43
C ILE A 199 -17.57 27.60 -2.29
N GLN A 200 -18.73 27.91 -2.86
CA GLN A 200 -19.45 27.01 -3.75
C GLN A 200 -18.90 27.05 -5.18
N SER A 201 -19.29 26.08 -6.02
CA SER A 201 -18.84 25.99 -7.41
C SER A 201 -19.30 27.14 -8.30
N ASP A 202 -20.41 27.79 -7.94
CA ASP A 202 -20.93 28.98 -8.61
C ASP A 202 -20.33 30.30 -8.09
N GLY A 203 -19.42 30.21 -7.11
CA GLY A 203 -18.80 31.36 -6.45
C GLY A 203 -19.61 31.94 -5.30
N GLU A 204 -20.77 31.38 -4.95
CA GLU A 204 -21.50 31.77 -3.73
C GLU A 204 -20.65 31.48 -2.50
N VAL A 205 -20.65 32.45 -1.57
CA VAL A 205 -19.93 32.34 -0.30
C VAL A 205 -20.92 32.17 0.83
N ILE A 206 -20.85 31.02 1.49
CA ILE A 206 -21.61 30.74 2.70
C ILE A 206 -20.68 30.83 3.90
N THR A 207 -21.16 31.43 4.98
CA THR A 207 -20.44 31.49 6.25
C THR A 207 -21.18 30.73 7.33
N GLN A 208 -20.44 29.98 8.16
CA GLN A 208 -20.97 29.32 9.35
C GLN A 208 -20.01 29.58 10.51
N THR A 209 -20.52 30.08 11.62
CA THR A 209 -19.73 30.29 12.84
C THR A 209 -19.41 28.97 13.54
N TYR A 210 -18.36 28.91 14.35
CA TYR A 210 -18.08 27.70 15.16
C TYR A 210 -19.23 27.37 16.12
N SER A 211 -19.92 28.37 16.66
CA SER A 211 -21.12 28.19 17.47
C SER A 211 -22.25 27.50 16.70
N GLU A 212 -22.52 27.94 15.46
CA GLU A 212 -23.54 27.33 14.61
C GLU A 212 -23.17 25.91 14.20
N LEU A 213 -21.91 25.68 13.82
CA LEU A 213 -21.41 24.36 13.47
C LEU A 213 -21.54 23.37 14.64
N TRP A 214 -21.22 23.82 15.85
CA TRP A 214 -21.37 23.01 17.06
C TRP A 214 -22.82 22.59 17.29
N VAL A 215 -23.76 23.53 17.22
CA VAL A 215 -25.20 23.24 17.37
C VAL A 215 -25.69 22.29 16.29
N GLU A 216 -25.28 22.49 15.04
CA GLU A 216 -25.70 21.64 13.92
C GLU A 216 -25.13 20.22 14.04
N ALA A 217 -23.86 20.09 14.40
CA ALA A 217 -23.22 18.79 14.67
C ALA A 217 -23.95 18.02 15.79
N GLN A 218 -24.38 18.71 16.86
CA GLN A 218 -25.16 18.10 17.93
C GLN A 218 -26.54 17.62 17.46
N ARG A 219 -27.21 18.37 16.57
CA ARG A 219 -28.49 17.94 15.97
C ARG A 219 -28.32 16.68 15.13
N ILE A 220 -27.29 16.64 14.28
CA ILE A 220 -26.98 15.47 13.45
C ILE A 220 -26.67 14.26 14.34
N LEU A 221 -25.85 14.44 15.38
CA LEU A 221 -25.60 13.39 16.38
C LEU A 221 -26.91 12.86 16.99
N GLY A 222 -27.82 13.76 17.37
CA GLY A 222 -29.14 13.40 17.89
C GLY A 222 -29.92 12.52 16.90
N GLY A 223 -29.96 12.91 15.63
CA GLY A 223 -30.62 12.13 14.57
C GLY A 223 -29.99 10.74 14.36
N LEU A 224 -28.66 10.66 14.28
CA LEU A 224 -27.95 9.39 14.11
C LEU A 224 -28.18 8.43 15.29
N ARG A 225 -28.23 8.94 16.52
CA ARG A 225 -28.57 8.14 17.71
C ARG A 225 -30.02 7.65 17.68
N GLN A 226 -30.96 8.47 17.20
CA GLN A 226 -32.35 8.04 17.03
C GLN A 226 -32.51 6.91 16.00
N LEU A 227 -31.65 6.89 14.99
CA LEU A 227 -31.55 5.77 14.03
C LEU A 227 -30.87 4.52 14.62
N GLY A 228 -30.42 4.56 15.87
CA GLY A 228 -29.86 3.43 16.60
C GLY A 228 -28.36 3.22 16.41
N LEU A 229 -27.65 4.17 15.80
CA LEU A 229 -26.21 4.08 15.63
C LEU A 229 -25.47 4.15 16.97
N LYS A 230 -24.41 3.36 17.07
CA LYS A 230 -23.53 3.25 18.24
C LYS A 230 -22.13 3.74 17.88
N PRO A 231 -21.33 4.18 18.87
CA PRO A 231 -19.93 4.52 18.63
C PRO A 231 -19.21 3.40 17.86
N GLN A 232 -18.32 3.78 16.95
CA GLN A 232 -17.59 2.96 15.99
C GLN A 232 -18.39 2.49 14.76
N ASP A 233 -19.71 2.69 14.72
CA ASP A 233 -20.48 2.43 13.50
C ASP A 233 -20.03 3.35 12.36
N LYS A 234 -20.00 2.81 11.15
CA LYS A 234 -19.61 3.54 9.94
C LYS A 234 -20.78 4.34 9.39
N VAL A 235 -20.55 5.60 9.06
CA VAL A 235 -21.53 6.48 8.42
C VAL A 235 -20.99 6.89 7.06
N ILE A 236 -21.64 6.43 5.99
CA ILE A 236 -21.24 6.73 4.62
C ILE A 236 -21.72 8.14 4.27
N PHE A 237 -20.81 8.99 3.82
CA PHE A 237 -21.15 10.34 3.34
C PHE A 237 -21.14 10.37 1.82
N GLN A 238 -22.26 10.81 1.27
CA GLN A 238 -22.41 11.13 -0.14
C GLN A 238 -23.09 12.49 -0.24
N LEU A 239 -22.37 13.52 0.17
CA LEU A 239 -22.85 14.89 0.31
C LEU A 239 -22.13 15.79 -0.69
N GLU A 240 -22.89 16.55 -1.48
CA GLU A 240 -22.34 17.49 -2.48
C GLU A 240 -21.91 18.81 -1.83
N SER A 241 -22.65 19.27 -0.84
CA SER A 241 -22.37 20.51 -0.12
C SER A 241 -21.26 20.32 0.92
N ASN A 242 -20.22 21.14 0.83
CA ASN A 242 -19.15 21.18 1.83
C ASN A 242 -19.67 21.55 3.22
N GLN A 243 -20.71 22.39 3.30
CA GLN A 243 -21.31 22.77 4.58
C GLN A 243 -21.98 21.57 5.28
N ASP A 244 -22.74 20.80 4.51
CA ASP A 244 -23.39 19.58 5.01
C ASP A 244 -22.35 18.53 5.39
N PHE A 245 -21.31 18.38 4.57
CA PHE A 245 -20.19 17.49 4.83
C PHE A 245 -19.51 17.80 6.16
N ILE A 246 -19.12 19.06 6.37
CA ILE A 246 -18.42 19.47 7.59
C ILE A 246 -19.32 19.31 8.81
N SER A 247 -20.60 19.68 8.70
CA SER A 247 -21.57 19.51 9.79
C SER A 247 -21.78 18.02 10.14
N ALA A 248 -21.94 17.16 9.13
CA ALA A 248 -22.12 15.73 9.31
C ALA A 248 -20.86 15.04 9.87
N PHE A 249 -19.68 15.44 9.39
CA PHE A 249 -18.39 14.98 9.89
C PHE A 249 -18.28 15.21 11.39
N TRP A 250 -18.57 16.45 11.82
CA TRP A 250 -18.52 16.79 13.23
C TRP A 250 -19.61 16.08 14.05
N GLY A 251 -20.83 15.90 13.51
CA GLY A 251 -21.85 15.08 14.15
C GLY A 251 -21.37 13.63 14.40
N CYS A 252 -20.61 13.06 13.45
CA CYS A 252 -19.99 11.74 13.61
C CYS A 252 -18.88 11.73 14.67
N VAL A 253 -17.97 12.70 14.61
CA VAL A 253 -16.87 12.83 15.57
C VAL A 253 -17.39 12.98 17.00
N LEU A 254 -18.44 13.78 17.22
CA LEU A 254 -19.09 13.94 18.52
C LEU A 254 -19.75 12.64 19.01
N GLY A 255 -20.30 11.84 18.09
CA GLY A 255 -20.92 10.55 18.38
C GLY A 255 -19.96 9.39 18.57
N GLY A 256 -18.68 9.59 18.22
CA GLY A 256 -17.71 8.50 18.12
C GLY A 256 -17.98 7.56 16.94
N PHE A 257 -18.74 8.00 15.94
CA PHE A 257 -18.98 7.25 14.70
C PHE A 257 -17.78 7.41 13.74
N VAL A 258 -17.64 6.50 12.77
CA VAL A 258 -16.57 6.54 11.77
C VAL A 258 -17.13 7.14 10.46
N PRO A 259 -16.84 8.41 10.14
CA PRO A 259 -17.28 9.00 8.87
C PRO A 259 -16.50 8.39 7.70
N VAL A 260 -17.21 7.96 6.66
CA VAL A 260 -16.64 7.37 5.44
C VAL A 260 -17.03 8.24 4.24
N PRO A 261 -16.18 9.22 3.86
CA PRO A 261 -16.44 10.08 2.70
C PRO A 261 -16.30 9.31 1.39
N ILE A 262 -17.31 9.38 0.53
CA ILE A 262 -17.29 8.83 -0.83
C ILE A 262 -17.61 9.97 -1.81
N THR A 263 -16.99 9.95 -2.99
CA THR A 263 -17.30 10.90 -4.06
C THR A 263 -18.74 10.74 -4.52
N VAL A 264 -19.45 11.85 -4.64
CA VAL A 264 -20.81 11.89 -5.19
C VAL A 264 -20.74 11.50 -6.67
N ALA A 265 -21.60 10.57 -7.10
CA ALA A 265 -21.69 10.19 -8.51
C ALA A 265 -22.38 11.30 -9.30
N THR A 266 -21.90 11.60 -10.51
CA THR A 266 -22.49 12.61 -11.42
C THR A 266 -23.90 12.26 -11.90
N SER A 267 -24.37 11.03 -11.67
CA SER A 267 -25.74 10.59 -11.91
C SER A 267 -26.07 9.37 -11.05
N TYR A 268 -27.24 9.38 -10.41
CA TYR A 268 -27.85 8.22 -9.74
C TYR A 268 -28.91 7.52 -10.61
N GLN A 269 -29.16 8.03 -11.81
CA GLN A 269 -30.24 7.57 -12.70
C GLN A 269 -29.76 6.60 -13.79
N THR A 270 -28.45 6.39 -13.92
CA THR A 270 -27.90 5.45 -14.89
C THR A 270 -27.56 4.14 -14.19
N ASN A 271 -28.26 3.06 -14.55
CA ASN A 271 -27.94 1.70 -14.13
C ASN A 271 -26.54 1.32 -14.65
N ASN A 272 -25.50 1.69 -13.90
CA ASN A 272 -24.12 1.35 -14.19
C ASN A 272 -23.73 0.11 -13.38
N ALA A 273 -22.89 -0.73 -14.00
CA ALA A 273 -22.58 -2.12 -13.64
C ALA A 273 -21.89 -2.38 -12.27
N VAL A 274 -22.03 -1.47 -11.30
CA VAL A 274 -21.45 -1.57 -9.95
C VAL A 274 -22.44 -2.17 -8.94
N TRP A 275 -23.71 -2.36 -9.33
CA TRP A 275 -24.70 -3.10 -8.52
C TRP A 275 -24.76 -4.57 -8.95
N LYS A 276 -23.75 -5.37 -8.56
CA LYS A 276 -23.97 -6.81 -8.36
C LYS A 276 -24.15 -7.02 -6.87
N HIS A 277 -25.38 -7.39 -6.50
CA HIS A 277 -25.71 -7.94 -5.20
C HIS A 277 -24.66 -8.99 -4.79
N TYR A 278 -24.02 -8.77 -3.65
CA TYR A 278 -23.54 -9.79 -2.74
C TYR A 278 -23.85 -9.34 -1.32
#